data_AF-A0A9E3SKJ6-F1
#
_entry.id   AF-A0A9E3SKJ6-F1
#
_cell.length_a   1.000
_cell.length_b   1.000
_cell.length_c   1.000
_cell.angle_alpha   90.00
_cell.angle_beta   90.00
_cell.angle_gamma   90.00
#
_symmetry.space_group_name_H-M   'P 1'
#
loop_
_entity.id
_entity.type
_entity.pdbx_description
1 polymer ?
#
loop_
_entity_poly.entity_id
_entity_poly.type
_entity_poly.pdbx_seq_one_letter_code
_entity_poly.pdbx_strand_id
1 'polypeptide(L)'
;MDASASFERLMQEGRIALDKGDRDMAHYLWRRAAVLNPYSEQVWLALLDVLESREDQQVCLHNIVEINPLNAQARRLLRAYEAKDSRRFRLQRRRKHELQVLKKRQRSLMMRSVLLGVLLGVSGLFFAVVLSILIYGT
;
A
#
# COMPACT_ATOMS: atom_id res chain seq x y z
N MET A 1 -15.39 -16.46 -38.07
CA MET A 1 -15.66 -17.26 -36.85
C MET A 1 -16.48 -16.38 -35.91
N ASP A 2 -17.55 -16.91 -35.35
CA ASP A 2 -18.40 -16.20 -34.40
C ASP A 2 -17.64 -15.96 -33.07
N ALA A 3 -17.69 -14.72 -32.57
CA ALA A 3 -17.04 -14.33 -31.31
C ALA A 3 -17.65 -15.07 -30.11
N SER A 4 -18.96 -15.36 -30.16
CA SER A 4 -19.65 -16.13 -29.13
C SER A 4 -19.12 -17.56 -29.06
N ALA A 5 -19.04 -18.25 -30.20
CA ALA A 5 -18.46 -19.60 -30.27
C ALA A 5 -16.99 -19.66 -29.81
N SER A 6 -16.24 -18.57 -30.01
CA SER A 6 -14.85 -18.46 -29.57
C SER A 6 -14.75 -18.22 -28.05
N PHE A 7 -15.67 -17.43 -27.48
CA PHE A 7 -15.78 -17.22 -26.04
C PHE A 7 -16.10 -18.52 -25.30
N GLU A 8 -17.13 -19.24 -25.73
CA GLU A 8 -17.56 -20.49 -25.10
C GLU A 8 -16.44 -21.54 -25.11
N ARG A 9 -15.72 -21.67 -26.23
CA ARG A 9 -14.56 -22.57 -26.33
C ARG A 9 -13.49 -22.20 -25.29
N LEU A 10 -13.11 -20.93 -25.19
CA LEU A 10 -12.10 -20.48 -24.24
C LEU A 10 -12.54 -20.70 -22.79
N MET A 11 -13.83 -20.47 -22.48
CA MET A 11 -14.39 -20.75 -21.15
C MET A 11 -14.28 -22.23 -20.80
N GLN A 12 -14.66 -23.11 -21.74
CA GLN A 12 -14.59 -24.56 -21.56
C GLN A 12 -13.16 -25.08 -21.44
N GLU A 13 -12.25 -24.67 -22.33
CA GLU A 13 -10.84 -25.06 -22.29
C GLU A 13 -10.18 -24.61 -20.98
N GLY A 14 -10.48 -23.39 -20.53
CA GLY A 14 -9.97 -22.88 -19.24
C GLY A 14 -10.46 -23.71 -18.06
N ARG A 15 -11.71 -24.17 -18.10
CA ARG A 15 -12.24 -25.09 -17.08
C ARG A 15 -11.52 -26.43 -17.09
N ILE A 16 -11.30 -27.01 -18.27
CA ILE A 16 -10.56 -28.28 -18.43
C ILE A 16 -9.12 -28.14 -17.91
N ALA A 17 -8.46 -27.00 -18.18
CA ALA A 17 -7.12 -26.72 -17.67
C ALA A 17 -7.11 -26.65 -16.13
N LEU A 18 -8.07 -25.92 -15.53
CA LEU A 18 -8.18 -25.82 -14.07
C LEU A 18 -8.45 -27.19 -13.43
N ASP A 19 -9.34 -27.99 -14.01
CA ASP A 19 -9.67 -29.34 -13.50
C ASP A 19 -8.46 -30.29 -13.55
N LYS A 20 -7.49 -30.04 -14.45
CA LYS A 20 -6.20 -30.74 -14.51
C LYS A 20 -5.13 -30.18 -13.56
N GLY A 21 -5.45 -29.11 -12.83
CA GLY A 21 -4.53 -28.40 -11.94
C GLY A 21 -3.65 -27.35 -12.65
N ASP A 22 -3.83 -27.13 -13.95
CA ASP A 22 -3.08 -26.14 -14.72
C ASP A 22 -3.74 -24.75 -14.60
N ARG A 23 -3.45 -24.09 -13.48
CA ARG A 23 -4.00 -22.76 -13.15
C ARG A 23 -3.50 -21.67 -14.09
N ASP A 24 -2.26 -21.76 -14.56
CA ASP A 24 -1.66 -20.78 -15.47
C ASP A 24 -2.34 -20.81 -16.83
N MET A 25 -2.59 -22.01 -17.37
CA MET A 25 -3.32 -22.16 -18.61
C MET A 25 -4.77 -21.72 -18.47
N ALA A 26 -5.45 -22.05 -17.37
CA ALA A 26 -6.80 -21.59 -17.10
C ALA A 26 -6.88 -20.04 -17.07
N HIS A 27 -5.94 -19.40 -16.37
CA HIS A 27 -5.81 -17.95 -16.33
C HIS A 27 -5.58 -17.36 -17.73
N TYR A 28 -4.67 -17.93 -18.52
CA TYR A 28 -4.42 -17.48 -19.90
C TYR A 28 -5.67 -17.55 -20.77
N LEU A 29 -6.39 -18.67 -20.74
CA LEU A 29 -7.60 -18.90 -21.55
C LEU A 29 -8.73 -17.95 -21.16
N TRP A 30 -8.98 -17.78 -19.85
CA TRP A 30 -10.02 -16.87 -19.39
C TRP A 30 -9.68 -15.39 -19.58
N ARG A 31 -8.41 -14.99 -19.57
CA ARG A 31 -8.03 -13.63 -19.99
C ARG A 31 -8.39 -13.37 -21.45
N ARG A 32 -8.21 -14.36 -22.34
CA ARG A 32 -8.63 -14.23 -23.74
C ARG A 32 -10.15 -14.20 -23.86
N ALA A 33 -10.88 -14.99 -23.08
CA ALA A 33 -12.33 -14.94 -23.03
C ALA A 33 -12.84 -13.56 -22.57
N ALA A 34 -12.17 -12.93 -21.58
CA ALA A 34 -12.53 -11.60 -21.10
C ALA A 34 -12.30 -10.50 -22.15
N VAL A 35 -11.33 -10.67 -23.05
CA VAL A 35 -11.15 -9.78 -24.20
C VAL A 35 -12.30 -9.92 -25.19
N LEU A 36 -12.84 -11.13 -25.39
CA LEU A 36 -13.97 -11.35 -26.30
C LEU A 36 -15.30 -10.88 -25.73
N ASN A 37 -15.53 -11.08 -24.43
CA ASN A 37 -16.75 -10.66 -23.75
C ASN A 37 -16.45 -10.06 -22.37
N PRO A 38 -16.07 -8.78 -22.29
CA PRO A 38 -15.71 -8.12 -21.04
C PRO A 38 -16.89 -7.86 -20.11
N TYR A 39 -18.14 -7.97 -20.59
CA TYR A 39 -19.36 -7.78 -19.80
C TYR A 39 -19.91 -9.09 -19.24
N SER A 40 -19.24 -10.22 -19.47
CA SER A 40 -19.63 -11.51 -18.89
C SER A 40 -19.18 -11.59 -17.44
N GLU A 41 -20.11 -11.64 -16.49
CA GLU A 41 -19.78 -11.89 -15.08
C GLU A 41 -19.02 -13.23 -14.91
N GLN A 42 -19.37 -14.23 -15.73
CA GLN A 42 -18.84 -15.58 -15.65
C GLN A 42 -17.32 -15.64 -15.83
N VAL A 43 -16.76 -14.87 -16.77
CA VAL A 43 -15.31 -14.88 -17.02
C VAL A 43 -14.55 -14.21 -15.88
N TRP A 44 -15.10 -13.16 -15.28
CA TRP A 44 -14.49 -12.51 -14.13
C TRP A 44 -14.56 -13.39 -12.89
N LEU A 45 -15.66 -14.12 -12.67
CA LEU A 45 -15.72 -15.12 -11.59
C LEU A 45 -14.68 -16.22 -11.79
N ALA A 46 -14.52 -16.72 -13.03
CA ALA A 46 -13.52 -17.72 -13.33
C ALA A 46 -12.08 -17.20 -13.12
N LEU A 47 -11.79 -15.97 -13.56
CA LEU A 47 -10.50 -15.32 -13.31
C LEU A 47 -10.22 -15.16 -11.82
N LEU A 48 -11.21 -14.78 -11.01
CA LEU A 48 -11.05 -14.62 -9.57
C LEU A 48 -10.53 -15.89 -8.89
N ASP A 49 -10.89 -17.07 -9.38
CA ASP A 49 -10.47 -18.37 -8.82
C ASP A 49 -9.00 -18.71 -9.09
N VAL A 50 -8.39 -18.08 -10.10
CA VAL A 50 -7.01 -18.35 -10.54
C VAL A 50 -6.04 -17.22 -10.23
N LEU A 51 -6.52 -16.01 -9.95
CA LEU A 51 -5.68 -14.87 -9.58
C LEU A 51 -5.02 -15.06 -8.20
N GLU A 52 -3.73 -14.75 -8.11
CA GLU A 52 -2.94 -14.84 -6.87
C GLU A 52 -2.69 -13.47 -6.23
N SER A 53 -2.52 -12.45 -7.07
CA SER A 53 -2.28 -11.08 -6.64
C SER A 53 -3.55 -10.48 -6.04
N ARG A 54 -3.42 -9.92 -4.84
CA ARG A 54 -4.52 -9.24 -4.18
C ARG A 54 -5.02 -8.06 -5.01
N GLU A 55 -4.10 -7.30 -5.59
CA GLU A 55 -4.38 -6.14 -6.41
C GLU A 55 -5.22 -6.54 -7.64
N ASP A 56 -4.86 -7.64 -8.31
CA ASP A 56 -5.59 -8.14 -9.47
C ASP A 56 -6.97 -8.69 -9.07
N GLN A 57 -7.05 -9.40 -7.94
CA GLN A 57 -8.33 -9.85 -7.38
C GLN A 57 -9.26 -8.67 -7.07
N GLN A 58 -8.75 -7.56 -6.55
CA GLN A 58 -9.55 -6.36 -6.29
C GLN A 58 -10.14 -5.77 -7.58
N VAL A 59 -9.33 -5.66 -8.64
CA VAL A 59 -9.81 -5.19 -9.96
C VAL A 59 -10.88 -6.13 -10.51
N CYS A 60 -10.63 -7.44 -10.45
CA CYS A 60 -11.57 -8.46 -10.90
C CYS A 60 -12.92 -8.38 -10.15
N LEU A 61 -12.88 -8.21 -8.83
CA LEU A 61 -14.07 -8.04 -8.00
C LEU A 61 -14.84 -6.75 -8.32
N HIS A 62 -14.14 -5.66 -8.64
CA HIS A 62 -14.80 -4.43 -9.11
C HIS A 62 -15.58 -4.68 -10.40
N ASN A 63 -14.98 -5.33 -11.39
CA ASN A 63 -15.66 -5.67 -12.64
C ASN A 63 -16.90 -6.53 -12.41
N ILE A 64 -16.83 -7.53 -11.51
CA ILE A 64 -17.98 -8.36 -11.14
C ILE A 64 -19.12 -7.51 -10.57
N VAL A 65 -18.82 -6.58 -9.65
CA VAL A 65 -19.86 -5.74 -9.02
C VAL A 65 -20.40 -4.69 -9.99
N GLU A 66 -19.60 -4.18 -10.92
CA GLU A 66 -20.06 -3.28 -11.98
C GLU A 66 -21.03 -3.97 -12.94
N ILE A 67 -20.75 -5.22 -13.31
CA ILE A 67 -21.61 -6.03 -14.18
C ILE A 67 -22.87 -6.49 -13.42
N ASN A 68 -22.69 -7.01 -12.20
CA ASN A 68 -23.76 -7.52 -11.35
C ASN A 68 -23.65 -6.93 -9.93
N PRO A 69 -24.30 -5.78 -9.68
CA PRO A 69 -24.32 -5.16 -8.36
C PRO A 69 -24.92 -6.05 -7.27
N LEU A 70 -25.72 -7.05 -7.64
CA LEU A 70 -26.38 -7.97 -6.71
C LEU A 70 -25.47 -9.13 -6.27
N ASN A 71 -24.28 -9.31 -6.87
CA ASN A 71 -23.32 -10.34 -6.44
C ASN A 71 -22.83 -10.09 -5.00
N ALA A 72 -23.46 -10.77 -4.03
CA ALA A 72 -23.21 -10.57 -2.62
C ALA A 72 -21.80 -11.01 -2.19
N GLN A 73 -21.24 -12.04 -2.83
CA GLN A 73 -19.90 -12.52 -2.55
C GLN A 73 -18.85 -11.49 -2.94
N ALA A 74 -18.93 -10.95 -4.16
CA ALA A 74 -17.97 -9.97 -4.65
C ALA A 74 -17.99 -8.69 -3.80
N ARG A 75 -19.18 -8.17 -3.47
CA ARG A 75 -19.34 -7.02 -2.56
C ARG A 75 -18.73 -7.28 -1.19
N ARG A 76 -18.93 -8.48 -0.63
CA ARG A 76 -18.38 -8.84 0.69
C ARG A 76 -16.86 -8.86 0.67
N LEU A 77 -16.26 -9.43 -0.38
CA LEU A 77 -14.80 -9.51 -0.53
C LEU A 77 -14.18 -8.11 -0.70
N LEU A 78 -14.77 -7.24 -1.53
CA LEU A 78 -14.30 -5.85 -1.68
C LEU A 78 -14.31 -5.08 -0.35
N ARG A 79 -15.41 -5.14 0.39
CA ARG A 79 -15.52 -4.51 1.71
C ARG A 79 -14.45 -5.03 2.68
N ALA A 80 -14.14 -6.32 2.62
CA ALA A 80 -13.08 -6.91 3.44
C ALA A 80 -11.70 -6.36 3.07
N TYR A 81 -11.42 -6.15 1.78
CA TYR A 81 -10.19 -5.53 1.32
C TYR A 81 -10.08 -4.06 1.73
N GLU A 82 -11.13 -3.27 1.53
CA GLU A 82 -11.17 -1.86 1.94
C GLU A 82 -10.96 -1.68 3.45
N ALA A 83 -11.56 -2.55 4.26
CA ALA A 83 -11.39 -2.55 5.71
C ALA A 83 -9.94 -2.86 6.12
N LYS A 84 -9.30 -3.84 5.46
CA LYS A 84 -7.89 -4.18 5.68
C LYS A 84 -6.96 -3.03 5.31
N ASP A 85 -7.19 -2.38 4.18
CA ASP A 85 -6.38 -1.24 3.73
C ASP A 85 -6.51 -0.05 4.67
N SER A 86 -7.74 0.30 5.03
CA SER A 86 -8.03 1.36 6.01
C SER A 86 -7.32 1.11 7.34
N ARG A 87 -7.33 -0.14 7.82
CA ARG A 87 -6.60 -0.52 9.05
C ARG A 87 -5.10 -0.37 8.87
N ARG A 88 -4.52 -0.86 7.77
CA ARG A 88 -3.08 -0.75 7.48
C ARG A 88 -2.63 0.70 7.41
N PHE A 89 -3.37 1.57 6.71
CA PHE A 89 -3.06 2.99 6.62
C PHE A 89 -3.14 3.69 7.98
N ARG A 90 -4.17 3.41 8.80
CA ARG A 90 -4.27 3.96 10.16
C ARG A 90 -3.07 3.56 11.02
N LEU A 91 -2.69 2.29 11.00
CA LEU A 91 -1.55 1.78 11.76
C LEU A 91 -0.23 2.42 11.29
N GLN A 92 -0.02 2.52 9.98
CA GLN A 92 1.16 3.17 9.42
C GLN A 92 1.25 4.65 9.81
N ARG A 93 0.13 5.39 9.74
CA ARG A 93 0.08 6.80 10.16
C ARG A 93 0.39 6.94 11.64
N ARG A 94 -0.19 6.10 12.49
CA ARG A 94 0.07 6.09 13.93
C ARG A 94 1.55 5.82 14.23
N ARG A 95 2.13 4.78 13.63
CA ARG A 95 3.56 4.46 13.79
C ARG A 95 4.47 5.60 13.34
N LYS A 96 4.17 6.24 12.20
CA LYS A 96 4.92 7.42 11.73
C LYS A 96 4.83 8.58 12.72
N HIS A 97 3.63 8.85 13.23
CA HIS A 97 3.41 9.89 14.23
C HIS A 97 4.14 9.60 15.55
N GLU A 98 4.07 8.38 16.06
CA GLU A 98 4.79 7.95 17.27
C GLU A 98 6.30 8.13 17.11
N LEU A 99 6.88 7.67 16.00
CA LEU A 99 8.30 7.89 15.68
C LEU A 99 8.65 9.38 15.58
N GLN A 100 7.78 10.20 15.01
CA GLN A 100 7.99 11.65 14.94
C GLN A 100 7.95 12.32 16.32
N VAL A 101 7.03 11.91 17.19
CA VAL A 101 6.92 12.40 18.58
C VAL A 101 8.19 12.06 19.36
N LEU A 102 8.67 10.80 19.26
CA LEU A 102 9.91 10.38 19.91
C LEU A 102 11.11 11.18 19.41
N LYS A 103 11.24 11.38 18.09
CA LYS A 103 12.32 12.20 17.50
C LYS A 103 12.25 13.66 17.95
N LYS A 104 11.07 14.27 18.03
CA LYS A 104 10.89 15.64 18.56
C LYS A 104 11.35 15.75 20.01
N ARG A 105 10.97 14.78 20.87
CA ARG A 105 11.38 14.74 22.28
C ARG A 105 12.90 14.59 22.43
N GLN A 106 13.53 13.74 21.62
CA GLN A 106 14.98 13.58 21.63
C GLN A 106 15.71 14.87 21.19
N ARG A 107 15.23 15.53 20.13
CA ARG A 107 15.80 16.80 19.65
C ARG A 107 15.69 17.93 20.67
N SER A 108 14.56 18.06 21.37
CA SER A 108 14.41 19.11 22.39
C SER A 108 15.38 18.93 23.56
N LEU A 109 15.66 17.68 23.95
CA LEU A 109 16.68 17.36 24.94
C LEU A 109 18.08 17.73 24.46
N MET A 110 18.44 17.34 23.23
CA MET A 110 19.74 17.71 22.64
C MET A 110 19.91 19.24 22.51
N MET A 111 18.85 19.96 22.11
CA MET A 111 18.89 21.41 21.99
C MET A 111 19.14 22.11 23.33
N ARG A 112 18.53 21.63 24.42
CA ARG A 112 18.77 22.16 25.77
C ARG A 112 20.23 22.01 26.18
N SER A 113 20.84 20.85 25.92
CA SER A 113 22.27 20.64 26.20
C SER A 113 23.18 21.56 25.37
N VAL A 114 22.85 21.81 24.10
CA VAL A 114 23.64 22.70 23.24
C VAL A 114 23.56 24.17 23.71
N LEU A 115 22.36 24.66 24.05
CA LEU A 115 22.16 26.02 24.55
C LEU A 115 22.99 26.31 25.82
N LEU A 116 23.01 25.38 26.78
CA LEU A 116 23.82 25.50 27.99
C LEU A 116 25.32 25.56 27.69
N GLY A 117 25.81 24.73 26.75
CA GLY A 117 27.21 24.74 26.33
C GLY A 117 27.62 26.05 25.66
N VAL A 118 26.76 26.61 24.79
CA VAL A 118 27.02 27.91 24.15
C VAL A 118 27.08 29.06 25.17
N LEU A 119 26.16 29.09 26.14
CA LEU A 119 26.17 30.11 27.20
C LEU A 119 27.46 30.09 28.03
N LEU A 120 27.92 28.90 28.43
CA LEU A 120 29.19 28.72 29.16
C LEU A 120 30.40 29.11 28.30
N GLY A 121 30.37 28.83 27.00
CA GLY A 121 31.44 29.24 26.09
C GLY A 121 31.54 30.76 25.92
N VAL A 122 30.40 31.43 25.74
CA VAL A 122 30.35 32.90 25.59
C VAL A 122 30.78 33.61 26.87
N SER A 123 30.34 33.15 28.04
CA SER A 123 30.75 33.75 29.32
C SER A 123 32.25 33.58 29.56
N GLY A 124 32.82 32.42 29.24
CA GLY A 124 34.28 32.20 29.30
C GLY A 124 35.06 33.14 28.39
N LEU A 125 34.59 33.33 27.15
CA LEU A 125 35.20 34.25 26.19
C LEU A 125 35.15 35.71 26.70
N PHE A 126 34.00 36.13 27.23
CA PHE A 126 33.83 37.46 27.82
C PHE A 126 34.77 37.68 29.00
N PHE A 127 34.86 36.69 29.89
CA PHE A 127 35.73 36.75 31.06
C PHE A 127 37.21 36.85 30.66
N ALA A 128 37.64 36.08 29.66
CA ALA A 128 39.00 36.13 29.14
C ALA A 128 39.35 37.50 28.54
N VAL A 129 38.42 38.13 27.81
CA VAL A 129 38.62 39.47 27.24
C VAL A 129 38.75 40.53 28.36
N VAL A 130 37.87 40.50 29.36
CA VAL A 130 37.94 41.44 30.50
C VAL A 130 39.24 41.28 31.27
N LEU A 131 39.65 40.04 31.53
CA LEU A 131 40.92 39.76 32.22
C LEU A 131 42.13 40.26 31.40
N SER A 132 42.10 40.07 30.07
CA SER A 132 43.13 40.57 29.16
C SER A 132 43.27 42.09 29.23
N ILE A 133 42.14 42.82 29.20
CA ILE A 133 42.15 44.28 29.29
C ILE A 133 42.72 44.76 30.63
N LEU A 134 42.38 44.10 31.74
CA LEU A 134 42.91 44.47 33.06
C LEU A 134 44.42 44.22 33.18
N ILE A 135 44.92 43.12 32.64
CA ILE A 135 46.34 42.75 32.74
C ILE A 135 47.20 43.61 31.82
N TYR A 136 46.77 43.84 30.58
CA TYR A 136 47.55 44.59 29.57
C TYR A 136 47.24 46.09 29.53
N GLY A 137 46.18 46.54 30.21
CA GLY A 137 45.80 47.95 30.28
C GLY A 137 46.40 48.73 31.45
N THR A 138 47.29 48.12 32.23
CA THR A 138 48.09 48.77 33.29
C THR A 138 49.54 48.91 32.86
#